data_AF-A0A6L4Z864-F1
#
_entry.id   AF-A0A6L4Z864-F1
#
_cell.length_a   1.000
_cell.length_b   1.000
_cell.length_c   1.000
_cell.angle_alpha   90.00
_cell.angle_beta   90.00
_cell.angle_gamma   90.00
#
_symmetry.space_group_name_H-M   'P 1'
#
loop_
_entity.id
_entity.type
_entity.pdbx_description
1 polymer ?
#
loop_
_entity_poly.entity_id
_entity_poly.type
_entity_poly.pdbx_seq_one_letter_code
_entity_poly.pdbx_strand_id
1 'polypeptide(L)'
;TFFVIAILMAGLAAIAKALILALIGQQWLPSVELLQLLCFVGIMLPLNSMNINILNVVGRSDLYLKLQIIVQTLAIPNIFIGVFFGIKALIVGMIVIAIFGYVIFNHESNKILKYPIKEQIKDILPSFILAVTMGLVVFVVGYFSHFHQLITLMIQIITGTVIVIFSGELLKLKEYNFLKNTIAEKFHLLIKR
;
A
#
# COMPACT_ATOMS: atom_id res chain seq x y z
N THR A 1 -7.55 -2.93 7.28
CA THR A 1 -6.46 -3.49 6.44
C THR A 1 -5.74 -2.41 5.63
N PHE A 2 -6.46 -1.50 4.98
CA PHE A 2 -5.86 -0.38 4.23
C PHE A 2 -4.81 0.42 5.03
N PHE A 3 -5.14 0.83 6.25
CA PHE A 3 -4.23 1.56 7.16
C PHE A 3 -2.84 0.91 7.25
N VAL A 4 -2.79 -0.38 7.57
CA VAL A 4 -1.54 -1.13 7.74
C VAL A 4 -0.76 -1.20 6.43
N ILE A 5 -1.42 -1.53 5.32
CA ILE A 5 -0.76 -1.65 4.02
C ILE A 5 -0.23 -0.30 3.55
N ALA A 6 -1.01 0.78 3.71
CA ALA A 6 -0.59 2.13 3.32
C ALA A 6 0.67 2.56 4.08
N ILE A 7 0.70 2.35 5.40
CA ILE A 7 1.86 2.65 6.25
C ILE A 7 3.08 1.84 5.83
N LEU A 8 2.92 0.52 5.63
CA LEU A 8 4.03 -0.35 5.27
C LEU A 8 4.57 -0.02 3.86
N MET A 9 3.70 0.22 2.88
CA MET A 9 4.12 0.56 1.52
C MET A 9 4.78 1.94 1.45
N ALA A 10 4.24 2.94 2.16
CA ALA A 10 4.85 4.27 2.24
C ALA A 10 6.21 4.25 2.97
N GLY A 11 6.30 3.51 4.09
CA GLY A 11 7.54 3.29 4.80
C GLY A 11 8.58 2.57 3.94
N LEU A 12 8.18 1.50 3.24
CA LEU A 12 9.05 0.75 2.33
C LEU A 12 9.59 1.63 1.19
N ALA A 13 8.73 2.45 0.58
CA ALA A 13 9.15 3.40 -0.45
C ALA A 13 10.15 4.45 0.08
N ALA A 14 9.94 4.93 1.31
CA ALA A 14 10.80 5.91 1.96
C ALA A 14 12.19 5.35 2.32
N ILE A 15 12.26 4.10 2.78
CA ILE A 15 13.52 3.44 3.15
C ILE A 15 14.20 2.69 2.00
N ALA A 16 13.57 2.63 0.82
CA ALA A 16 14.01 1.80 -0.32
C ALA A 16 15.52 1.93 -0.63
N LYS A 17 16.05 3.15 -0.62
CA LYS A 17 17.47 3.41 -0.87
C LYS A 17 18.37 2.80 0.21
N ALA A 18 18.08 3.07 1.48
CA ALA A 18 18.85 2.53 2.60
C ALA A 18 18.75 1.00 2.67
N LEU A 19 17.56 0.46 2.43
CA LEU A 19 17.28 -0.98 2.37
C LEU A 19 18.12 -1.69 1.31
N ILE A 20 18.08 -1.20 0.08
CA ILE A 20 18.82 -1.82 -1.04
C ILE A 20 20.33 -1.71 -0.82
N LEU A 21 20.82 -0.56 -0.38
CA LEU A 21 22.25 -0.38 -0.12
C LEU A 21 22.76 -1.22 1.05
N ALA A 22 21.97 -1.35 2.12
CA ALA A 22 22.37 -2.10 3.31
C ALA A 22 22.33 -3.63 3.12
N LEU A 23 21.33 -4.15 2.40
CA LEU A 23 21.14 -5.61 2.25
C LEU A 23 21.66 -6.20 0.94
N ILE A 24 21.58 -5.46 -0.17
CA ILE A 24 21.83 -6.00 -1.52
C ILE A 24 23.10 -5.40 -2.14
N GLY A 25 23.36 -4.13 -1.85
CA GLY A 25 24.56 -3.41 -2.28
C GLY A 25 24.33 -2.41 -3.43
N GLN A 26 25.38 -1.65 -3.74
CA GLN A 26 25.31 -0.51 -4.66
C GLN A 26 24.96 -0.86 -6.12
N GLN A 27 25.28 -2.07 -6.57
CA GLN A 27 24.98 -2.49 -7.95
C GLN A 27 23.46 -2.54 -8.27
N TRP A 28 22.61 -2.60 -7.23
CA TRP A 28 21.14 -2.66 -7.36
C TRP A 28 20.45 -1.31 -7.11
N LEU A 29 21.21 -0.21 -7.08
CA LEU A 29 20.65 1.13 -6.88
C LEU A 29 19.52 1.50 -7.87
N PRO A 30 19.57 1.08 -9.17
CA PRO A 30 18.45 1.31 -10.08
C PRO A 30 17.13 0.65 -9.64
N SER A 31 17.18 -0.42 -8.84
CA SER A 31 16.00 -1.11 -8.31
C SER A 31 15.25 -0.31 -7.26
N VAL A 32 15.87 0.74 -6.68
CA VAL A 32 15.20 1.64 -5.72
C VAL A 32 13.97 2.28 -6.34
N GLU A 33 14.12 2.84 -7.54
CA GLU A 33 13.01 3.49 -8.25
C GLU A 33 11.92 2.48 -8.62
N LEU A 34 12.30 1.26 -9.01
CA LEU A 34 11.35 0.19 -9.33
C LEU A 34 10.55 -0.23 -8.10
N LEU A 35 11.21 -0.39 -6.95
CA LEU A 35 10.57 -0.72 -5.68
C LEU A 35 9.58 0.38 -5.27
N GLN A 36 9.99 1.65 -5.38
CA GLN A 36 9.11 2.79 -5.07
C GLN A 36 7.86 2.79 -5.95
N LEU A 37 8.01 2.57 -7.26
CA LEU A 37 6.86 2.45 -8.18
C LEU A 37 5.95 1.27 -7.83
N LEU A 38 6.52 0.12 -7.45
CA LEU A 38 5.75 -1.05 -7.02
C LEU A 38 5.00 -0.81 -5.70
N CYS A 39 5.54 -0.01 -4.78
CA CYS A 39 4.82 0.37 -3.56
C CYS A 39 3.52 1.12 -3.88
N PHE A 40 3.47 1.95 -4.93
CA PHE A 40 2.22 2.57 -5.39
C PHE A 40 1.18 1.55 -5.86
N VAL A 41 1.61 0.53 -6.61
CA VAL A 41 0.74 -0.61 -6.97
C VAL A 41 0.25 -1.31 -5.71
N GLY A 42 1.13 -1.53 -4.72
CA GLY A 42 0.82 -2.17 -3.45
C GLY A 42 -0.28 -1.45 -2.65
N ILE A 43 -0.30 -0.12 -2.65
CA ILE A 43 -1.34 0.68 -1.99
C ILE A 43 -2.71 0.47 -2.65
N MET A 44 -2.76 0.22 -3.96
CA MET A 44 -4.02 -0.01 -4.69
C MET A 44 -4.62 -1.40 -4.46
N LEU A 45 -3.84 -2.36 -3.97
CA LEU A 45 -4.32 -3.73 -3.69
C LEU A 45 -5.50 -3.79 -2.71
N PRO A 46 -5.45 -3.20 -1.50
CA PRO A 46 -6.58 -3.26 -0.57
C PRO A 46 -7.86 -2.62 -1.12
N LEU A 47 -7.74 -1.58 -1.94
CA LEU A 47 -8.88 -0.91 -2.57
C LEU A 47 -9.57 -1.81 -3.59
N ASN A 48 -8.78 -2.47 -4.43
CA ASN A 48 -9.27 -3.46 -5.39
C ASN A 48 -9.88 -4.68 -4.66
N SER A 49 -9.14 -5.25 -3.70
CA SER A 49 -9.58 -6.42 -2.94
C SER A 49 -10.89 -6.18 -2.18
N MET A 50 -11.12 -4.97 -1.67
CA MET A 50 -12.39 -4.65 -1.02
C MET A 50 -13.57 -4.82 -1.98
N ASN A 51 -13.53 -4.18 -3.15
CA ASN A 51 -14.62 -4.27 -4.14
C ASN A 51 -14.80 -5.70 -4.67
N ILE A 52 -13.71 -6.44 -4.88
CA ILE A 52 -13.75 -7.85 -5.28
C ILE A 52 -14.39 -8.72 -4.20
N ASN A 53 -13.99 -8.56 -2.94
CA ASN A 53 -14.50 -9.36 -1.82
C ASN A 53 -16.00 -9.14 -1.62
N ILE A 54 -16.50 -7.93 -1.85
CA ILE A 54 -17.93 -7.62 -1.79
C ILE A 54 -18.72 -8.45 -2.80
N LEU A 55 -18.25 -8.53 -4.06
CA LEU A 55 -18.90 -9.34 -5.09
C LEU A 55 -18.92 -10.83 -4.70
N ASN A 56 -17.80 -11.33 -4.16
CA ASN A 56 -17.67 -12.72 -3.74
C ASN A 56 -18.58 -13.07 -2.56
N VAL A 57 -18.68 -12.20 -1.54
CA VAL A 57 -19.53 -12.43 -0.35
C VAL A 57 -21.01 -12.47 -0.71
N VAL A 58 -21.44 -11.72 -1.72
CA VAL A 58 -22.83 -11.71 -2.21
C VAL A 58 -23.09 -12.84 -3.22
N GLY A 59 -22.10 -13.69 -3.51
CA GLY A 59 -22.24 -14.82 -4.41
C GLY A 59 -22.19 -14.47 -5.91
N ARG A 60 -21.71 -13.26 -6.26
CA ARG A 60 -21.54 -12.78 -7.64
C ARG A 60 -20.15 -13.10 -8.21
N SER A 61 -19.68 -14.33 -7.99
CA SER A 61 -18.38 -14.80 -8.49
C SER A 61 -18.32 -14.84 -10.02
N ASP A 62 -19.47 -15.00 -10.68
CA ASP A 62 -19.63 -14.93 -12.13
C ASP A 62 -19.27 -13.53 -12.66
N LEU A 63 -19.77 -12.49 -11.99
CA LEU A 63 -19.46 -11.10 -12.33
C LEU A 63 -18.00 -10.78 -12.05
N TYR A 64 -17.48 -11.19 -10.89
CA TYR A 64 -16.06 -11.06 -10.57
C TYR A 64 -15.17 -11.65 -11.67
N LEU A 65 -15.43 -12.88 -12.11
CA LEU A 65 -14.64 -13.54 -13.14
C LEU A 65 -14.69 -12.79 -14.48
N LYS A 66 -15.88 -12.33 -14.91
CA LYS A 66 -16.02 -11.51 -16.12
C LYS A 66 -15.23 -10.21 -16.05
N LEU A 67 -15.32 -9.49 -14.94
CA LEU A 67 -14.58 -8.23 -14.74
C LEU A 67 -13.07 -8.48 -14.66
N GLN A 68 -12.65 -9.55 -13.98
CA GLN A 68 -11.24 -9.92 -13.87
C GLN A 68 -10.65 -10.22 -15.26
N ILE A 69 -11.39 -10.89 -16.15
CA ILE A 69 -10.96 -11.13 -17.53
C ILE A 69 -10.77 -9.80 -18.28
N ILE A 70 -11.68 -8.84 -18.11
CA ILE A 70 -11.56 -7.51 -18.74
C ILE A 70 -10.27 -6.82 -18.25
N VAL A 71 -10.05 -6.76 -16.94
CA VAL A 71 -8.85 -6.14 -16.36
C VAL A 71 -7.57 -6.88 -16.79
N GLN A 72 -7.60 -8.20 -16.85
CA GLN A 72 -6.45 -9.00 -17.27
C GLN A 72 -6.13 -8.81 -18.75
N THR A 73 -7.14 -8.54 -19.58
CA THR A 73 -6.93 -8.23 -21.00
C THR A 73 -6.14 -6.92 -21.16
N LEU A 74 -6.27 -5.96 -20.24
CA LEU A 74 -5.45 -4.74 -20.22
C LEU A 74 -3.98 -5.02 -19.84
N ALA A 75 -3.69 -6.12 -19.16
CA ALA A 75 -2.32 -6.49 -18.81
C ALA A 75 -1.51 -6.95 -20.04
N ILE A 76 -2.15 -7.54 -21.05
CA ILE A 76 -1.50 -7.99 -22.29
C ILE A 76 -0.80 -6.84 -23.03
N PRO A 77 -1.47 -5.74 -23.43
CA PRO A 77 -0.80 -4.60 -24.08
C PRO A 77 0.25 -3.95 -23.17
N ASN A 78 0.05 -3.96 -21.85
CA ASN A 78 1.04 -3.43 -20.91
C ASN A 78 2.36 -4.22 -20.92
N ILE A 79 2.29 -5.54 -21.11
CA ILE A 79 3.51 -6.35 -21.27
C ILE A 79 4.27 -5.91 -22.52
N PHE A 80 3.58 -5.68 -23.65
CA PHE A 80 4.23 -5.17 -24.86
C PHE A 80 4.87 -3.79 -24.64
N ILE A 81 4.18 -2.87 -23.94
CA ILE A 81 4.76 -1.58 -23.53
C ILE A 81 6.05 -1.81 -22.73
N GLY A 82 6.04 -2.78 -21.81
CA GLY A 82 7.23 -3.14 -21.04
C GLY A 82 8.39 -3.67 -21.87
N VAL A 83 8.11 -4.48 -22.91
CA VAL A 83 9.13 -5.01 -23.81
C VAL A 83 9.79 -3.89 -24.62
N PHE A 84 9.02 -2.91 -25.12
CA PHE A 84 9.55 -1.85 -25.97
C PHE A 84 10.11 -0.64 -25.22
N PHE A 85 9.48 -0.24 -24.11
CA PHE A 85 9.83 0.96 -23.33
C PHE A 85 10.54 0.65 -22.00
N GLY A 86 10.76 -0.63 -21.70
CA GLY A 86 11.45 -1.09 -20.51
C GLY A 86 10.55 -1.23 -19.28
N ILE A 87 11.16 -1.73 -18.20
CA ILE A 87 10.45 -2.15 -16.99
C ILE A 87 9.76 -0.99 -16.24
N LYS A 88 10.27 0.24 -16.33
CA LYS A 88 9.62 1.42 -15.73
C LYS A 88 8.25 1.67 -16.36
N ALA A 89 8.15 1.61 -17.69
CA ALA A 89 6.89 1.78 -18.40
C ALA A 89 5.90 0.66 -18.07
N LEU A 90 6.39 -0.58 -17.94
CA LEU A 90 5.59 -1.73 -17.49
C LEU A 90 4.94 -1.48 -16.13
N ILE A 91 5.71 -1.03 -15.13
CA ILE A 91 5.19 -0.81 -13.78
C ILE A 91 4.21 0.37 -13.76
N VAL A 92 4.49 1.45 -14.49
CA VAL A 92 3.54 2.56 -14.63
C VAL A 92 2.22 2.08 -15.22
N GLY A 93 2.26 1.24 -16.26
CA GLY A 93 1.04 0.65 -16.79
C GLY A 93 0.35 -0.31 -15.81
N MET A 94 1.07 -1.00 -14.91
CA MET A 94 0.44 -1.75 -13.81
C MET A 94 -0.32 -0.85 -12.85
N ILE A 95 0.22 0.34 -12.51
CA ILE A 95 -0.47 1.34 -11.68
C ILE A 95 -1.76 1.77 -12.38
N VAL A 96 -1.68 2.08 -13.68
CA VAL A 96 -2.83 2.49 -14.48
C VAL A 96 -3.89 1.38 -14.53
N ILE A 97 -3.50 0.13 -14.77
CA ILE A 97 -4.42 -1.02 -14.75
C ILE A 97 -5.05 -1.20 -13.37
N ALA A 98 -4.29 -1.04 -12.28
CA ALA A 98 -4.84 -1.15 -10.92
C ALA A 98 -5.88 -0.07 -10.61
N ILE A 99 -5.70 1.15 -11.14
CA ILE A 99 -6.68 2.24 -11.05
C ILE A 99 -7.93 1.91 -11.87
N PHE A 100 -7.77 1.49 -13.13
CA PHE A 100 -8.90 1.08 -13.97
C PHE A 100 -9.68 -0.09 -13.38
N GLY A 101 -8.97 -1.11 -12.89
CA GLY A 101 -9.56 -2.24 -12.18
C GLY A 101 -10.39 -1.77 -10.99
N TYR A 102 -9.87 -0.86 -10.17
CA TYR A 102 -10.58 -0.32 -9.03
C TYR A 102 -11.89 0.37 -9.44
N VAL A 103 -11.86 1.19 -10.49
CA VAL A 103 -13.05 1.87 -11.03
C VAL A 103 -14.07 0.87 -11.59
N ILE A 104 -13.63 -0.11 -12.38
CA ILE A 104 -14.49 -1.15 -12.97
C ILE A 104 -15.17 -1.98 -11.88
N PHE A 105 -14.40 -2.48 -10.90
CA PHE A 105 -14.95 -3.26 -9.80
C PHE A 105 -15.86 -2.42 -8.90
N ASN A 106 -15.51 -1.15 -8.65
CA ASN A 106 -16.38 -0.27 -7.87
C ASN A 106 -17.72 -0.02 -8.56
N HIS A 107 -17.74 0.14 -9.89
CA HIS A 107 -18.99 0.38 -10.62
C HIS A 107 -20.02 -0.71 -10.35
N GLU A 108 -19.61 -1.99 -10.34
CA GLU A 108 -20.49 -3.11 -10.03
C GLU A 108 -20.74 -3.26 -8.52
N SER A 109 -19.73 -3.11 -7.66
CA SER A 109 -19.92 -3.23 -6.21
C SER A 109 -20.81 -2.12 -5.64
N ASN A 110 -20.78 -0.92 -6.21
CA ASN A 110 -21.61 0.21 -5.83
C ASN A 110 -23.10 -0.05 -6.12
N LYS A 111 -23.46 -0.83 -7.15
CA LYS A 111 -24.86 -1.22 -7.39
C LYS A 111 -25.42 -2.08 -6.26
N ILE A 112 -24.54 -2.80 -5.57
CA ILE A 112 -24.91 -3.73 -4.49
C ILE A 112 -24.90 -3.02 -3.13
N LEU A 113 -23.80 -2.31 -2.80
CA LEU A 113 -23.61 -1.67 -1.49
C LEU A 113 -24.00 -0.21 -1.43
N LYS A 114 -24.26 0.45 -2.56
CA LYS A 114 -24.47 1.90 -2.66
C LYS A 114 -23.34 2.70 -2.00
N TYR A 115 -22.11 2.20 -2.14
CA TYR A 115 -20.91 2.78 -1.55
C TYR A 115 -19.94 3.28 -2.65
N PRO A 116 -20.12 4.55 -3.09
CA PRO A 116 -19.41 5.09 -4.24
C PRO A 116 -17.93 5.37 -3.94
N ILE A 117 -17.11 5.45 -5.00
CA ILE A 117 -15.68 5.79 -4.93
C ILE A 117 -15.40 7.00 -4.02
N LYS A 118 -16.23 8.05 -4.09
CA LYS A 118 -16.02 9.28 -3.30
C LYS A 118 -16.05 9.02 -1.80
N GLU A 119 -16.95 8.16 -1.33
CA GLU A 119 -17.04 7.79 0.08
C GLU A 119 -15.87 6.87 0.48
N GLN A 120 -15.51 5.90 -0.38
CA GLN A 120 -14.32 5.06 -0.20
C GLN A 120 -13.05 5.87 -0.01
N ILE A 121 -12.83 6.84 -0.90
CA ILE A 121 -11.65 7.73 -0.84
C ILE A 121 -11.70 8.59 0.42
N LYS A 122 -12.86 9.14 0.78
CA LYS A 122 -13.01 9.96 1.99
C LYS A 122 -12.67 9.18 3.27
N ASP A 123 -13.07 7.91 3.34
CA ASP A 123 -12.85 7.06 4.51
C ASP A 123 -11.38 6.64 4.65
N ILE A 124 -10.68 6.39 3.54
CA ILE A 124 -9.25 6.05 3.57
C ILE A 124 -8.33 7.28 3.68
N LEU A 125 -8.83 8.47 3.36
CA LEU A 125 -8.04 9.70 3.26
C LEU A 125 -7.22 9.99 4.54
N PRO A 126 -7.76 9.88 5.76
CA PRO A 126 -6.98 10.15 6.98
C PRO A 126 -5.81 9.17 7.13
N SER A 127 -6.05 7.89 6.85
CA SER A 127 -5.01 6.85 6.88
C SER A 127 -3.95 7.08 5.80
N PHE A 128 -4.38 7.49 4.60
CA PHE A 128 -3.48 7.78 3.49
C PHE A 128 -2.60 9.00 3.78
N ILE A 129 -3.18 10.09 4.31
CA ILE A 129 -2.43 11.29 4.72
C ILE A 129 -1.37 10.92 5.75
N LEU A 130 -1.74 10.15 6.79
CA LEU A 130 -0.78 9.70 7.80
C LEU A 130 0.35 8.85 7.20
N ALA A 131 0.04 7.95 6.28
CA ALA A 131 1.06 7.13 5.61
C ALA A 131 2.03 8.00 4.79
N VAL A 132 1.50 8.97 4.03
CA VAL A 132 2.30 9.88 3.22
C VAL A 132 3.15 10.81 4.09
N THR A 133 2.59 11.41 5.15
CA THR A 133 3.34 12.29 6.05
C THR A 133 4.44 11.53 6.77
N MET A 134 4.14 10.32 7.28
CA MET A 134 5.16 9.45 7.88
C MET A 134 6.25 9.10 6.87
N GLY A 135 5.88 8.65 5.66
CA GLY A 135 6.84 8.30 4.61
C GLY A 135 7.75 9.46 4.22
N LEU A 136 7.19 10.67 4.09
CA LEU A 136 7.97 11.89 3.81
C LEU A 136 8.97 12.20 4.93
N VAL A 137 8.54 12.14 6.19
CA VAL A 137 9.44 12.41 7.33
C VAL A 137 10.56 11.36 7.37
N VAL A 138 10.25 10.08 7.20
CA VAL A 138 11.25 8.99 7.19
C VAL A 138 12.23 9.14 6.02
N PHE A 139 11.75 9.56 4.85
CA PHE A 139 12.60 9.84 3.69
C PHE A 139 13.56 11.00 3.97
N VAL A 140 13.07 12.09 4.55
CA VAL A 140 13.88 13.27 4.93
C VAL A 140 14.93 12.88 5.98
N VAL A 141 14.54 12.13 7.01
CA VAL A 141 15.49 11.62 8.03
C VAL A 141 16.59 10.78 7.39
N GLY A 142 16.23 9.91 6.43
CA GLY A 142 17.21 9.12 5.69
C GLY A 142 18.15 9.97 4.83
N TYR A 143 17.64 11.04 4.22
CA TYR A 143 18.42 11.95 3.39
C TYR A 143 19.48 12.73 4.19
N PHE A 144 19.14 13.17 5.41
CA PHE A 144 20.07 13.89 6.29
C PHE A 144 20.99 12.97 7.11
N SER A 145 20.72 11.66 7.13
CA SER A 145 21.54 10.69 7.85
C SER A 145 22.85 10.43 7.10
N HIS A 146 23.97 10.80 7.71
CA HIS A 146 25.32 10.57 7.17
C HIS A 146 25.98 9.30 7.74
N PHE A 147 25.21 8.47 8.46
CA PHE A 147 25.70 7.24 9.07
C PHE A 147 25.82 6.11 8.05
N HIS A 148 26.42 4.99 8.48
CA HIS A 148 26.42 3.75 7.70
C HIS A 148 24.98 3.29 7.39
N GLN A 149 24.74 2.73 6.20
CA GLN A 149 23.38 2.50 5.68
C GLN A 149 22.52 1.61 6.59
N LEU A 150 23.14 0.66 7.30
CA LEU A 150 22.44 -0.21 8.25
C LEU A 150 21.93 0.57 9.48
N ILE A 151 22.70 1.55 9.96
CA ILE A 151 22.30 2.44 11.06
C ILE A 151 21.21 3.40 10.60
N THR A 152 21.38 4.00 9.41
CA THR A 152 20.35 4.86 8.80
C THR A 152 19.02 4.13 8.67
N LEU A 153 19.04 2.87 8.22
CA LEU A 153 17.84 2.05 8.11
C LEU A 153 17.16 1.81 9.48
N MET A 154 17.93 1.50 10.52
CA MET A 154 17.37 1.32 11.87
C MET A 154 16.74 2.61 12.40
N ILE A 155 17.39 3.76 12.19
CA ILE A 155 16.83 5.07 12.56
C ILE A 155 15.53 5.33 11.80
N GLN A 156 15.48 5.03 10.49
CA GLN A 156 14.29 5.21 9.67
C GLN A 156 13.11 4.32 10.14
N ILE A 157 13.37 3.06 10.50
CA ILE A 157 12.33 2.15 11.01
C ILE A 157 11.80 2.64 12.36
N ILE A 158 12.70 3.04 13.27
CA ILE A 158 12.33 3.56 14.59
C ILE A 158 11.52 4.84 14.46
N THR A 159 11.97 5.80 13.65
CA THR A 159 11.26 7.07 13.43
C THR A 159 9.88 6.86 12.81
N GLY A 160 9.77 6.00 11.79
CA GLY A 160 8.47 5.66 11.20
C GLY A 160 7.51 5.03 12.22
N THR A 161 8.00 4.12 13.06
CA THR A 161 7.21 3.48 14.12
C THR A 161 6.73 4.50 15.15
N VAL A 162 7.62 5.38 15.61
CA VAL A 162 7.28 6.43 16.58
C VAL A 162 6.22 7.38 16.01
N ILE A 163 6.35 7.80 14.75
CA ILE A 163 5.37 8.68 14.10
C ILE A 163 4.00 8.01 14.02
N VAL A 164 3.92 6.75 13.60
CA VAL A 164 2.64 6.02 13.50
C VAL A 164 1.97 5.92 14.87
N ILE A 165 2.72 5.59 15.92
CA ILE A 165 2.18 5.47 17.28
C ILE A 165 1.72 6.84 17.79
N PHE A 166 2.58 7.86 17.70
CA PHE A 166 2.29 9.20 18.21
C PHE A 166 1.11 9.84 17.48
N SER A 167 1.09 9.79 16.15
CA SER A 167 -0.03 10.28 15.35
C SER A 167 -1.29 9.44 15.56
N GLY A 168 -1.17 8.12 15.74
CA GLY A 168 -2.30 7.23 16.05
C GLY A 168 -3.02 7.61 17.34
N GLU A 169 -2.26 7.88 18.41
CA GLU A 169 -2.79 8.30 19.72
C GLU A 169 -3.37 9.72 19.68
N LEU A 170 -2.68 10.67 19.03
CA LEU A 170 -3.15 12.06 18.92
C LEU A 170 -4.42 12.21 18.09
N LEU A 171 -4.46 11.56 16.92
CA LEU A 171 -5.58 11.67 15.98
C LEU A 171 -6.74 10.72 16.34
N LYS A 172 -6.56 9.85 17.34
CA LYS A 172 -7.53 8.82 17.77
C LYS A 172 -8.16 8.08 16.59
N LEU A 173 -7.34 7.72 15.60
CA LEU A 173 -7.81 7.09 14.37
C LEU A 173 -8.52 5.78 14.73
N LYS A 174 -9.70 5.58 14.12
CA LYS A 174 -10.53 4.39 14.39
C LYS A 174 -9.76 3.11 14.07
N GLU A 175 -9.00 3.12 12.99
CA GLU A 175 -8.21 2.00 12.49
C GLU A 175 -7.05 1.66 13.44
N TYR A 176 -6.40 2.68 14.01
CA TYR A 176 -5.33 2.50 14.99
C TYR A 176 -5.87 1.91 16.29
N ASN A 177 -6.96 2.48 16.82
CA ASN A 177 -7.59 1.99 18.05
C ASN A 177 -8.09 0.55 17.90
N PHE A 178 -8.67 0.22 16.74
CA PHE A 178 -9.07 -1.14 16.43
C PHE A 178 -7.88 -2.11 16.50
N LEU A 179 -6.76 -1.75 15.85
CA LEU A 179 -5.55 -2.57 15.85
C LEU A 179 -4.97 -2.75 17.27
N LYS A 180 -4.88 -1.66 18.03
CA LYS A 180 -4.41 -1.67 19.42
C LYS A 180 -5.25 -2.59 20.30
N ASN A 181 -6.58 -2.49 20.19
CA ASN A 181 -7.50 -3.32 20.97
C ASN A 181 -7.39 -4.81 20.61
N THR A 182 -7.31 -5.15 19.32
CA THR A 182 -7.12 -6.54 18.89
C THR A 182 -5.82 -7.14 19.40
N ILE A 183 -4.73 -6.36 19.43
CA ILE A 183 -3.44 -6.80 19.98
C ILE A 183 -3.56 -7.02 21.49
N ALA A 184 -4.16 -6.09 22.23
CA ALA A 184 -4.35 -6.19 23.67
C ALA A 184 -5.21 -7.42 24.06
N GLU A 185 -6.27 -7.68 23.31
CA GLU A 185 -7.14 -8.84 23.52
C GLU A 185 -6.40 -10.17 23.29
N LYS A 186 -5.66 -10.29 22.18
CA LYS A 186 -4.84 -11.48 21.91
C LYS A 186 -3.73 -11.67 22.94
N PHE A 187 -3.12 -10.60 23.41
CA PHE A 187 -2.08 -10.64 24.44
C PHE A 187 -2.64 -11.13 25.77
N HIS A 188 -3.83 -10.66 26.15
CA HIS A 188 -4.54 -11.14 27.35
C HIS A 188 -4.93 -12.62 27.23
N LEU A 189 -5.33 -13.10 26.06
CA LEU A 189 -5.62 -14.51 25.81
C LEU A 189 -4.37 -15.40 25.87
N LEU A 190 -3.21 -14.90 25.45
CA LEU A 190 -1.92 -15.60 25.54
C LEU A 190 -1.39 -15.70 26.97
N ILE A 191 -1.59 -14.66 27.79
CA ILE A 191 -1.19 -14.67 29.21
C ILE A 191 -2.10 -15.57 30.06
N LYS A 192 -3.37 -15.74 29.64
CA LYS A 192 -4.36 -16.56 30.37
C LYS A 192 -4.30 -18.05 29.99
N ARG A 193 -3.40 -18.45 29.08
CA ARG A 193 -3.19 -19.84 28.64
C ARG A 193 -1.87 -20.36 29.19
#